data_AF-A0A378AE62-F1
#
_entry.id   AF-A0A378AE62-F1
#
_cell.length_a   1.000
_cell.length_b   1.000
_cell.length_c   1.000
_cell.angle_alpha   90.00
_cell.angle_beta   90.00
_cell.angle_gamma   90.00
#
_symmetry.space_group_name_H-M   'P 1'
#
loop_
_entity.id
_entity.type
_entity.pdbx_description
1 polymer ?
#
loop_
_entity_poly.entity_id
_entity_poly.type
_entity_poly.pdbx_seq_one_letter_code
_entity_poly.pdbx_strand_id
1 'polypeptide(L)'
;MPTVPQYQRQSQTQTAPVMTSNLRVPENPLVQGIQQAADTSINMMADAKRKADVALSQDASLQLTQTASDLMTNPQNGLLNLQGKNALGKGQEYTQLFDAKAQELAMQLPESARQGFLQQAQQQRIQFTSQAGRHEIGQLNAYEEGQFQATLTTGAKTASAMYGDNANYVLANQQAFQQIESFGAAHGWSPEQIQAKKVEFKEKVADGALSQWSANNAIGFIQSNGELSDTGRRFTPCCRRRW
;
A
#
# COMPACT_ATOMS: atom_id res chain seq x y z
N MET A 1 -22.23 -32.36 -31.63
CA MET A 1 -21.48 -31.86 -30.45
C MET A 1 -19.99 -31.96 -30.78
N PRO A 2 -19.17 -30.92 -30.62
CA PRO A 2 -17.75 -31.00 -30.90
C PRO A 2 -17.01 -31.66 -29.72
N THR A 3 -16.20 -32.68 -30.02
CA THR A 3 -15.36 -33.42 -29.07
C THR A 3 -14.03 -32.68 -28.86
N VAL A 4 -13.67 -32.48 -27.59
CA VAL A 4 -12.40 -31.84 -27.16
C VAL A 4 -11.28 -32.88 -27.08
N PRO A 5 -10.09 -32.65 -27.67
CA PRO A 5 -8.95 -33.55 -27.53
C PRO A 5 -8.30 -33.42 -26.14
N GLN A 6 -8.18 -34.55 -25.44
CA GLN A 6 -7.46 -34.69 -24.18
C GLN A 6 -5.95 -34.77 -24.45
N TYR A 7 -5.18 -33.85 -23.89
CA TYR A 7 -3.72 -33.95 -23.89
C TYR A 7 -3.25 -34.77 -22.68
N GLN A 8 -2.83 -36.01 -22.93
CA GLN A 8 -2.16 -36.86 -21.95
C GLN A 8 -0.66 -36.52 -21.97
N ARG A 9 -0.12 -35.86 -20.94
CA ARG A 9 1.33 -35.67 -20.79
C ARG A 9 1.99 -37.02 -20.53
N GLN A 10 2.61 -37.60 -21.55
CA GLN A 10 3.60 -38.66 -21.39
C GLN A 10 4.96 -38.02 -21.16
N SER A 11 5.38 -37.87 -19.90
CA SER A 11 6.79 -37.68 -19.57
C SER A 11 7.49 -39.04 -19.57
N GLN A 12 7.96 -39.48 -20.74
CA GLN A 12 8.97 -40.54 -20.80
C GLN A 12 10.33 -39.91 -20.49
N THR A 13 10.84 -40.15 -19.29
CA THR A 13 12.27 -39.99 -18.99
C THR A 13 13.02 -41.07 -19.75
N GLN A 14 13.64 -40.68 -20.86
CA GLN A 14 14.57 -41.51 -21.62
C GLN A 14 15.86 -41.64 -20.79
N THR A 15 15.97 -42.70 -19.99
CA THR A 15 17.22 -43.07 -19.32
C THR A 15 18.17 -43.65 -20.37
N ALA A 16 19.29 -42.98 -20.59
CA ALA A 16 20.38 -43.49 -21.42
C ALA A 16 20.94 -44.81 -20.82
N PRO A 17 21.34 -45.78 -21.66
CA PRO A 17 21.83 -47.07 -21.17
C PRO A 17 23.17 -46.91 -20.44
N VAL A 18 23.25 -47.49 -19.24
CA VAL A 18 24.50 -47.64 -18.48
C VAL A 18 25.37 -48.65 -19.22
N MET A 19 26.44 -48.19 -19.84
CA MET A 19 27.50 -49.04 -20.38
C MET A 19 28.24 -49.70 -19.21
N THR A 20 27.94 -50.98 -18.94
CA THR A 20 28.74 -51.80 -18.03
C THR A 20 29.96 -52.33 -18.76
N SER A 21 31.01 -51.52 -18.85
CA SER A 21 32.32 -52.01 -19.29
C SER A 21 32.98 -52.78 -18.15
N ASN A 22 33.02 -54.11 -18.31
CA ASN A 22 33.81 -55.03 -17.50
C ASN A 22 35.28 -54.57 -17.44
N LEU A 23 35.71 -53.97 -16.31
CA LEU A 23 37.13 -53.83 -16.01
C LEU A 23 37.56 -55.02 -15.13
N ARG A 24 38.22 -55.97 -15.79
CA ARG A 24 38.99 -57.05 -15.18
C ARG A 24 40.16 -56.41 -14.43
N VAL A 25 40.21 -56.62 -13.12
CA VAL A 25 41.32 -56.22 -12.24
C VAL A 25 42.44 -57.25 -12.35
N PRO A 26 43.69 -56.86 -12.64
CA PRO A 26 44.86 -57.61 -12.21
C PRO A 26 45.60 -56.88 -11.08
N GLU A 27 46.07 -57.69 -10.15
CA GLU A 27 46.74 -57.41 -8.89
C GLU A 27 47.87 -56.36 -8.95
N ASN A 28 47.72 -55.28 -8.17
CA ASN A 28 48.82 -54.71 -7.37
C ASN A 28 48.31 -53.70 -6.33
N PRO A 29 48.19 -54.06 -5.03
CA PRO A 29 47.37 -53.32 -4.07
C PRO A 29 48.04 -52.13 -3.34
N LEU A 30 49.26 -51.69 -3.67
CA LEU A 30 49.94 -50.69 -2.82
C LEU A 30 50.41 -49.38 -3.48
N VAL A 31 50.31 -49.21 -4.82
CA VAL A 31 50.87 -48.02 -5.49
C VAL A 31 49.82 -47.20 -6.26
N GLN A 32 48.65 -47.74 -6.58
CA GLN A 32 47.57 -46.99 -7.29
C GLN A 32 46.50 -46.38 -6.38
N GLY A 33 46.40 -46.80 -5.10
CA GLY A 33 45.36 -46.33 -4.18
C GLY A 33 45.51 -44.86 -3.75
N ILE A 34 46.71 -44.27 -3.87
CA ILE A 34 46.96 -42.89 -3.45
C ILE A 34 46.46 -41.88 -4.50
N GLN A 35 46.48 -42.23 -5.80
CA GLN A 35 45.97 -41.33 -6.85
C GLN A 35 44.43 -41.34 -6.93
N GLN A 36 43.78 -42.50 -6.81
CA GLN A 36 42.32 -42.57 -6.83
C GLN A 36 41.68 -41.97 -5.56
N ALA A 37 42.31 -42.11 -4.39
CA ALA A 37 41.88 -41.44 -3.17
C ALA A 37 42.09 -39.92 -3.21
N ALA A 38 43.17 -39.45 -3.86
CA ALA A 38 43.39 -38.03 -4.10
C ALA A 38 42.28 -37.43 -4.99
N ASP A 39 41.97 -38.06 -6.13
CA ASP A 39 40.93 -37.56 -7.06
C ASP A 39 39.51 -37.60 -6.47
N THR A 40 39.16 -38.64 -5.69
CA THR A 40 37.87 -38.67 -4.98
C THR A 40 37.80 -37.67 -3.83
N SER A 41 38.90 -37.43 -3.10
CA SER A 41 38.93 -36.44 -2.01
C SER A 41 38.81 -34.99 -2.52
N ILE A 42 39.45 -34.67 -3.65
CA ILE A 42 39.38 -33.34 -4.28
C ILE A 42 37.97 -33.06 -4.79
N ASN A 43 37.31 -34.04 -5.42
CA ASN A 43 35.94 -33.89 -5.89
C ASN A 43 34.93 -33.75 -4.74
N MET A 44 35.10 -34.50 -3.65
CA MET A 44 34.25 -34.36 -2.45
C MET A 44 34.42 -32.99 -1.76
N MET A 45 35.63 -32.43 -1.70
CA MET A 45 35.85 -31.07 -1.21
C MET A 45 35.24 -30.00 -2.12
N ALA A 46 35.37 -30.17 -3.44
CA ALA A 46 34.77 -29.24 -4.40
C ALA A 46 33.24 -29.27 -4.36
N ASP A 47 32.63 -30.43 -4.15
CA ASP A 47 31.18 -30.58 -3.97
C ASP A 47 30.70 -30.06 -2.61
N ALA A 48 31.45 -30.31 -1.54
CA ALA A 48 31.16 -29.77 -0.21
C ALA A 48 31.25 -28.23 -0.21
N LYS A 49 32.27 -27.66 -0.87
CA LYS A 49 32.43 -26.21 -1.03
C LYS A 49 31.27 -25.62 -1.84
N ARG A 50 30.89 -26.23 -2.96
CA ARG A 50 29.73 -25.78 -3.76
C ARG A 50 28.42 -25.83 -2.96
N LYS A 51 28.19 -26.89 -2.18
CA LYS A 51 27.02 -26.98 -1.29
C LYS A 51 27.03 -25.91 -0.21
N ALA A 52 28.19 -25.62 0.39
CA ALA A 52 28.34 -24.56 1.38
C ALA A 52 28.10 -23.17 0.77
N ASP A 53 28.69 -22.87 -0.39
CA ASP A 53 28.49 -21.60 -1.11
C ASP A 53 27.00 -21.39 -1.45
N VAL A 54 26.31 -22.45 -1.90
CA VAL A 54 24.86 -22.42 -2.18
C VAL A 54 24.04 -22.21 -0.92
N ALA A 55 24.39 -22.86 0.20
CA ALA A 55 23.69 -22.70 1.46
C ALA A 55 23.84 -21.26 2.01
N LEU A 56 25.05 -20.69 1.95
CA LEU A 56 25.30 -19.30 2.34
C LEU A 56 24.50 -18.32 1.47
N SER A 57 24.44 -18.55 0.15
CA SER A 57 23.63 -17.72 -0.74
C SER A 57 22.14 -17.79 -0.42
N GLN A 58 21.63 -18.97 -0.07
CA GLN A 58 20.23 -19.13 0.31
C GLN A 58 19.91 -18.44 1.64
N ASP A 59 20.81 -18.56 2.62
CA ASP A 59 20.68 -17.87 3.90
C ASP A 59 20.69 -16.34 3.72
N ALA A 60 21.63 -15.82 2.93
CA ALA A 60 21.66 -14.40 2.56
C ALA A 60 20.34 -13.95 1.90
N SER A 61 19.80 -14.73 0.96
CA SER A 61 18.51 -14.41 0.31
C SER A 61 17.33 -14.43 1.27
N LEU A 62 17.33 -15.34 2.25
CA LEU A 62 16.34 -15.39 3.33
C LEU A 62 16.45 -14.15 4.24
N GLN A 63 17.67 -13.80 4.67
CA GLN A 63 17.91 -12.62 5.49
C GLN A 63 17.49 -11.33 4.79
N LEU A 64 17.77 -11.20 3.49
CA LEU A 64 17.32 -10.06 2.69
C LEU A 64 15.80 -10.00 2.61
N THR A 65 15.13 -11.13 2.41
CA THR A 65 13.66 -11.23 2.36
C THR A 65 13.02 -10.85 3.70
N GLN A 66 13.61 -11.31 4.81
CA GLN A 66 13.15 -10.95 6.15
C GLN A 66 13.31 -9.45 6.40
N THR A 67 14.48 -8.90 6.07
CA THR A 67 14.74 -7.46 6.22
C THR A 67 13.79 -6.63 5.35
N ALA A 68 13.58 -7.03 4.09
CA ALA A 68 12.62 -6.37 3.20
C ALA A 68 11.20 -6.39 3.77
N SER A 69 10.78 -7.52 4.37
CA SER A 69 9.48 -7.63 5.03
C SER A 69 9.40 -6.72 6.24
N ASP A 70 10.40 -6.71 7.11
CA ASP A 70 10.42 -5.86 8.30
C ASP A 70 10.43 -4.37 7.92
N LEU A 71 11.26 -3.97 6.96
CA LEU A 71 11.28 -2.60 6.42
C LEU A 71 9.91 -2.18 5.88
N MET A 72 9.12 -3.11 5.33
CA MET A 72 7.81 -2.80 4.76
C MET A 72 6.71 -2.80 5.83
N THR A 73 6.62 -3.85 6.64
CA THR A 73 5.43 -4.17 7.44
C THR A 73 5.63 -4.13 8.95
N ASN A 74 6.84 -3.85 9.46
CA ASN A 74 7.07 -3.79 10.90
C ASN A 74 6.13 -2.76 11.55
N PRO A 75 5.38 -3.13 12.60
CA PRO A 75 4.33 -2.28 13.19
C PRO A 75 4.84 -0.96 13.79
N GLN A 76 6.12 -0.85 14.13
CA GLN A 76 6.68 0.34 14.76
C GLN A 76 7.35 1.29 13.75
N ASN A 77 8.06 0.73 12.77
CA ASN A 77 8.91 1.51 11.86
C ASN A 77 8.83 1.05 10.39
N GLY A 78 7.87 0.20 10.03
CA GLY A 78 7.65 -0.23 8.65
C GLY A 78 7.10 0.91 7.79
N LEU A 79 7.53 0.95 6.52
CA LEU A 79 7.12 1.96 5.55
C LEU A 79 5.59 2.07 5.44
N LEU A 80 4.89 0.93 5.48
CA LEU A 80 3.43 0.90 5.32
C LEU A 80 2.66 1.54 6.48
N ASN A 81 3.31 1.79 7.62
CA ASN A 81 2.69 2.49 8.75
C ASN A 81 2.81 4.01 8.65
N LEU A 82 3.64 4.51 7.74
CA LEU A 82 3.74 5.95 7.48
C LEU A 82 2.52 6.41 6.69
N GLN A 83 1.91 7.51 7.12
CA GLN A 83 0.67 8.04 6.53
C GLN A 83 0.81 9.50 6.09
N GLY A 84 0.03 9.84 5.06
CA GLY A 84 -0.04 11.17 4.48
C GLY A 84 1.35 11.74 4.18
N LYS A 85 1.59 12.98 4.63
CA LYS A 85 2.86 13.69 4.43
C LYS A 85 4.09 12.94 4.95
N ASN A 86 3.95 12.11 5.98
CA ASN A 86 5.08 11.39 6.57
C ASN A 86 5.58 10.24 5.70
N ALA A 87 4.76 9.74 4.76
CA ALA A 87 5.16 8.69 3.83
C ALA A 87 5.90 9.22 2.60
N LEU A 88 5.78 10.52 2.32
CA LEU A 88 6.36 11.14 1.13
C LEU A 88 7.89 11.15 1.19
N GLY A 89 8.53 10.70 0.13
CA GLY A 89 9.98 10.52 0.02
C GLY A 89 10.56 9.35 0.82
N LYS A 90 9.76 8.69 1.68
CA LYS A 90 10.24 7.59 2.51
C LYS A 90 10.43 6.30 1.73
N GLY A 91 9.74 6.12 0.59
CA GLY A 91 9.99 4.97 -0.27
C GLY A 91 11.46 4.89 -0.71
N GLN A 92 12.08 6.02 -1.06
CA GLN A 92 13.49 6.07 -1.46
C GLN A 92 14.44 5.76 -0.29
N GLU A 93 14.16 6.29 0.90
CA GLU A 93 14.96 6.04 2.11
C GLU A 93 14.95 4.54 2.47
N TYR A 94 13.79 3.89 2.41
CA TYR A 94 13.66 2.47 2.70
C TYR A 94 14.29 1.58 1.62
N THR A 95 14.25 2.00 0.35
CA THR A 95 14.99 1.32 -0.71
C THR A 95 16.51 1.42 -0.48
N GLN A 96 17.02 2.52 0.06
CA GLN A 96 18.45 2.62 0.42
C GLN A 96 18.82 1.67 1.56
N LEU A 97 17.94 1.50 2.57
CA LEU A 97 18.15 0.52 3.64
C LEU A 97 18.17 -0.93 3.11
N PHE A 98 17.27 -1.23 2.16
CA PHE A 98 17.28 -2.52 1.45
C PHE A 98 18.60 -2.72 0.68
N ASP A 99 19.02 -1.72 -0.10
CA ASP A 99 20.24 -1.78 -0.92
C ASP A 99 21.49 -1.95 -0.04
N ALA A 100 21.56 -1.25 1.09
CA ALA A 100 22.64 -1.38 2.06
C ALA A 100 22.71 -2.81 2.64
N LYS A 101 21.57 -3.41 3.00
CA LYS A 101 21.55 -4.79 3.52
C LYS A 101 21.94 -5.81 2.46
N ALA A 102 21.48 -5.62 1.21
CA ALA A 102 21.89 -6.47 0.10
C ALA A 102 23.42 -6.43 -0.10
N GLN A 103 24.03 -5.24 -0.05
CA GLN A 103 25.49 -5.12 -0.16
C GLN A 103 26.23 -5.78 1.01
N GLU A 104 25.76 -5.58 2.24
CA GLU A 104 26.32 -6.23 3.44
C GLU A 104 26.35 -7.76 3.30
N LEU A 105 25.22 -8.35 2.88
CA LEU A 105 25.10 -9.79 2.67
C LEU A 105 25.98 -10.27 1.51
N ALA A 106 26.06 -9.51 0.42
CA ALA A 106 26.91 -9.84 -0.72
C ALA A 106 28.41 -9.90 -0.36
N MET A 107 28.87 -9.07 0.58
CA MET A 107 30.26 -9.06 1.05
C MET A 107 30.60 -10.30 1.90
N GLN A 108 29.62 -10.92 2.54
CA GLN A 108 29.79 -12.15 3.32
C GLN A 108 29.80 -13.41 2.45
N LEU A 109 29.37 -13.29 1.18
CA LEU A 109 29.32 -14.40 0.24
C LEU A 109 30.66 -14.61 -0.49
N PRO A 110 31.00 -15.87 -0.80
CA PRO A 110 32.11 -16.18 -1.71
C PRO A 110 31.82 -15.64 -3.11
N GLU A 111 32.88 -15.30 -3.84
CA GLU A 111 32.79 -14.69 -5.19
C GLU A 111 31.91 -15.53 -6.15
N SER A 112 32.01 -16.85 -6.05
CA SER A 112 31.25 -17.85 -6.82
C SER A 112 29.72 -17.69 -6.66
N ALA A 113 29.25 -17.28 -5.49
CA ALA A 113 27.83 -17.16 -5.17
C ALA A 113 27.31 -15.71 -5.24
N ARG A 114 28.21 -14.73 -5.12
CA ARG A 114 27.85 -13.31 -5.01
C ARG A 114 27.04 -12.79 -6.20
N GLN A 115 27.43 -13.11 -7.43
CA GLN A 115 26.71 -12.62 -8.60
C GLN A 115 25.28 -13.15 -8.67
N GLY A 116 25.06 -14.43 -8.36
CA GLY A 116 23.72 -15.01 -8.34
C GLY A 116 22.83 -14.36 -7.29
N PHE A 117 23.37 -14.14 -6.08
CA PHE A 117 22.69 -13.42 -5.02
C PHE A 117 22.33 -11.98 -5.42
N LEU A 118 23.26 -11.22 -6.01
CA LEU A 118 22.99 -9.84 -6.44
C LEU A 118 21.90 -9.75 -7.52
N GLN A 119 21.84 -10.71 -8.44
CA GLN A 119 20.75 -10.78 -9.42
C GLN A 119 19.40 -11.03 -8.73
N GLN A 120 19.36 -11.90 -7.72
CA GLN A 120 18.16 -12.15 -6.93
C GLN A 120 17.76 -10.92 -6.09
N ALA A 121 18.73 -10.27 -5.45
CA ALA A 121 18.53 -9.04 -4.69
C ALA A 121 17.94 -7.93 -5.57
N GLN A 122 18.41 -7.79 -6.82
CA GLN A 122 17.86 -6.83 -7.77
C GLN A 122 16.39 -7.12 -8.11
N GLN A 123 16.00 -8.38 -8.26
CA GLN A 123 14.59 -8.73 -8.48
C GLN A 123 13.72 -8.38 -7.27
N GLN A 124 14.21 -8.67 -6.05
CA GLN A 124 13.53 -8.30 -4.81
C GLN A 124 13.42 -6.78 -4.67
N ARG A 125 14.46 -6.03 -5.04
CA ARG A 125 14.48 -4.57 -5.04
C ARG A 125 13.37 -3.96 -5.90
N ILE A 126 13.12 -4.54 -7.08
CA ILE A 126 12.05 -4.07 -7.98
C ILE A 126 10.69 -4.25 -7.29
N GLN A 127 10.44 -5.41 -6.68
CA GLN A 127 9.20 -5.66 -5.94
C GLN A 127 9.05 -4.73 -4.74
N PHE A 128 10.13 -4.52 -3.99
CA PHE A 128 10.17 -3.63 -2.83
C PHE A 128 9.86 -2.19 -3.24
N THR A 129 10.56 -1.66 -4.24
CA THR A 129 10.41 -0.28 -4.70
C THR A 129 9.02 -0.05 -5.33
N SER A 130 8.47 -1.04 -6.03
CA SER A 130 7.10 -0.99 -6.56
C SER A 130 6.06 -0.88 -5.45
N GLN A 131 6.19 -1.68 -4.38
CA GLN A 131 5.30 -1.61 -3.22
C GLN A 131 5.43 -0.28 -2.48
N ALA A 132 6.66 0.15 -2.22
CA ALA A 132 6.98 1.43 -1.59
C ALA A 132 6.36 2.60 -2.36
N GLY A 133 6.56 2.65 -3.69
CA GLY A 133 6.02 3.69 -4.54
C GLY A 133 4.49 3.70 -4.60
N ARG A 134 3.84 2.53 -4.63
CA ARG A 134 2.36 2.45 -4.59
C ARG A 134 1.82 2.98 -3.26
N HIS A 135 2.45 2.63 -2.15
CA HIS A 135 2.03 3.13 -0.83
C HIS A 135 2.21 4.64 -0.76
N GLU A 136 3.37 5.15 -1.17
CA GLU A 136 3.66 6.59 -1.18
C GLU A 136 2.65 7.38 -2.01
N ILE A 137 2.32 6.91 -3.23
CA ILE A 137 1.30 7.54 -4.09
C ILE A 137 -0.09 7.48 -3.42
N GLY A 138 -0.45 6.36 -2.81
CA GLY A 138 -1.71 6.23 -2.08
C GLY A 138 -1.81 7.23 -0.92
N GLN A 139 -0.73 7.40 -0.17
CA GLN A 139 -0.66 8.36 0.93
C GLN A 139 -0.63 9.81 0.44
N LEU A 140 0.00 10.09 -0.71
CA LEU A 140 -0.04 11.40 -1.35
C LEU A 140 -1.48 11.78 -1.72
N ASN A 141 -2.18 10.89 -2.43
CA ASN A 141 -3.57 11.14 -2.83
C ASN A 141 -4.48 11.36 -1.62
N ALA A 142 -4.34 10.54 -0.57
CA ALA A 142 -5.11 10.70 0.66
C ALA A 142 -4.80 12.00 1.40
N TYR A 143 -3.52 12.43 1.39
CA TYR A 143 -3.11 13.70 1.96
C TYR A 143 -3.69 14.89 1.19
N GLU A 144 -3.59 14.88 -0.14
CA GLU A 144 -4.13 15.92 -1.01
C GLU A 144 -5.65 16.05 -0.87
N GLU A 145 -6.37 14.92 -0.87
CA GLU A 145 -7.81 14.90 -0.65
C GLU A 145 -8.20 15.43 0.74
N GLY A 146 -7.45 15.04 1.78
CA GLY A 146 -7.64 15.56 3.13
C GLY A 146 -7.43 17.08 3.24
N GLN A 147 -6.37 17.60 2.60
CA GLN A 147 -6.09 19.04 2.53
C GLN A 147 -7.19 19.79 1.77
N PHE A 148 -7.64 19.25 0.65
CA PHE A 148 -8.73 19.81 -0.14
C PHE A 148 -10.04 19.85 0.67
N GLN A 149 -10.40 18.75 1.33
CA GLN A 149 -11.61 18.68 2.15
C GLN A 149 -11.58 19.66 3.34
N ALA A 150 -10.42 19.82 3.99
CA ALA A 150 -10.24 20.81 5.06
C ALA A 150 -10.37 22.26 4.54
N THR A 151 -9.81 22.53 3.36
CA THR A 151 -9.92 23.83 2.69
C THR A 151 -11.37 24.14 2.34
N LEU A 152 -12.11 23.19 1.76
CA LEU A 152 -13.54 23.35 1.48
C LEU A 152 -14.37 23.56 2.75
N THR A 153 -14.06 22.84 3.82
CA THR A 153 -14.80 22.98 5.10
C THR A 153 -14.58 24.37 5.69
N THR A 154 -13.35 24.88 5.65
CA THR A 154 -13.01 26.23 6.12
C THR A 154 -13.62 27.31 5.23
N GLY A 155 -13.55 27.11 3.91
CA GLY A 155 -14.19 27.99 2.92
C GLY A 155 -15.70 28.05 3.11
N ALA A 156 -16.34 26.90 3.37
CA ALA A 156 -17.77 26.83 3.61
C ALA A 156 -18.16 27.61 4.87
N LYS A 157 -17.44 27.41 5.98
CA LYS A 157 -17.66 28.18 7.21
C LYS A 157 -17.51 29.70 7.00
N THR A 158 -16.52 30.11 6.21
CA THR A 158 -16.29 31.52 5.87
C THR A 158 -17.44 32.07 5.04
N ALA A 159 -17.88 31.34 4.01
CA ALA A 159 -19.02 31.75 3.18
C ALA A 159 -20.34 31.77 3.97
N SER A 160 -20.57 30.82 4.89
CA SER A 160 -21.74 30.81 5.78
C SER A 160 -21.80 32.07 6.65
N ALA A 161 -20.67 32.52 7.20
CA ALA A 161 -20.61 33.72 8.01
C ALA A 161 -20.94 35.00 7.21
N MET A 162 -20.74 34.96 5.89
CA MET A 162 -21.03 36.05 4.96
C MET A 162 -22.42 35.94 4.33
N TYR A 163 -23.27 34.99 4.74
CA TYR A 163 -24.57 34.73 4.09
C TYR A 163 -25.50 35.96 4.05
N GLY A 164 -25.41 36.85 5.04
CA GLY A 164 -26.15 38.12 5.06
C GLY A 164 -25.56 39.23 4.19
N ASP A 165 -24.36 39.06 3.65
CA ASP A 165 -23.65 40.00 2.77
C ASP A 165 -23.51 39.38 1.37
N ASN A 166 -24.47 39.72 0.50
CA ASN A 166 -24.61 39.10 -0.81
C ASN A 166 -23.35 39.24 -1.69
N ALA A 167 -22.61 40.35 -1.60
CA ALA A 167 -21.43 40.56 -2.44
C ALA A 167 -20.26 39.66 -2.00
N ASN A 168 -19.97 39.64 -0.70
CA ASN A 168 -18.88 38.83 -0.15
C ASN A 168 -19.21 37.32 -0.18
N TYR A 169 -20.48 36.96 0.01
CA TYR A 169 -20.98 35.60 -0.16
C TYR A 169 -20.73 35.07 -1.58
N VAL A 170 -21.09 35.83 -2.61
CA VAL A 170 -20.92 35.42 -4.00
C VAL A 170 -19.44 35.24 -4.33
N LEU A 171 -18.57 36.17 -3.89
CA LEU A 171 -17.13 36.08 -4.12
C LEU A 171 -16.51 34.84 -3.45
N ALA A 172 -16.84 34.55 -2.20
CA ALA A 172 -16.33 33.39 -1.47
C ALA A 172 -16.74 32.06 -2.15
N ASN A 173 -17.98 31.97 -2.65
CA ASN A 173 -18.45 30.81 -3.40
C ASN A 173 -17.73 30.66 -4.75
N GLN A 174 -17.50 31.76 -5.47
CA GLN A 174 -16.75 31.71 -6.75
C GLN A 174 -15.33 31.19 -6.55
N GLN A 175 -14.62 31.66 -5.52
CA GLN A 175 -13.28 31.19 -5.18
C GLN A 175 -13.28 29.69 -4.84
N ALA A 176 -14.25 29.22 -4.05
CA ALA A 176 -14.39 27.81 -3.75
C ALA A 176 -14.67 26.97 -5.00
N PHE A 177 -15.52 27.44 -5.92
CA PHE A 177 -15.79 26.72 -7.16
C PHE A 177 -14.58 26.63 -8.08
N GLN A 178 -13.78 27.69 -8.18
CA GLN A 178 -12.51 27.64 -8.92
C GLN A 178 -11.56 26.61 -8.32
N GLN A 179 -11.48 26.53 -6.98
CA GLN A 179 -10.67 25.51 -6.32
C GLN A 179 -11.18 24.09 -6.62
N ILE A 180 -12.50 23.86 -6.53
CA ILE A 180 -13.13 22.57 -6.87
C ILE A 180 -12.86 22.18 -8.33
N GLU A 181 -12.96 23.13 -9.25
CA GLU A 181 -12.66 22.90 -10.67
C GLU A 181 -11.19 22.55 -10.89
N SER A 182 -10.27 23.31 -10.30
CA SER A 182 -8.83 23.09 -10.45
C SER A 182 -8.38 21.74 -9.87
N PHE A 183 -8.90 21.39 -8.69
CA PHE A 183 -8.65 20.11 -8.05
C PHE A 183 -9.28 18.97 -8.86
N GLY A 184 -10.56 19.09 -9.22
CA GLY A 184 -11.24 18.08 -10.02
C GLY A 184 -10.56 17.83 -11.37
N ALA A 185 -10.11 18.88 -12.06
CA ALA A 185 -9.37 18.75 -13.32
C ALA A 185 -8.02 18.04 -13.11
N ALA A 186 -7.27 18.38 -12.06
CA ALA A 186 -5.99 17.73 -11.74
C ALA A 186 -6.17 16.25 -11.36
N HIS A 187 -7.30 15.90 -10.74
CA HIS A 187 -7.63 14.53 -10.33
C HIS A 187 -8.50 13.77 -11.34
N GLY A 188 -8.74 14.32 -12.54
CA GLY A 188 -9.44 13.64 -13.63
C GLY A 188 -10.94 13.44 -13.43
N TRP A 189 -11.59 14.29 -12.64
CA TRP A 189 -13.03 14.24 -12.39
C TRP A 189 -13.84 14.57 -13.63
N SER A 190 -14.99 13.92 -13.77
CA SER A 190 -15.98 14.28 -14.79
C SER A 190 -16.61 15.65 -14.48
N PRO A 191 -17.17 16.34 -15.48
CA PRO A 191 -17.92 17.58 -15.25
C PRO A 191 -19.03 17.41 -14.21
N GLU A 192 -19.72 16.26 -14.21
CA GLU A 192 -20.79 15.94 -13.27
C GLU A 192 -20.28 15.78 -11.85
N GLN A 193 -19.11 15.15 -11.66
CA GLN A 193 -18.47 15.04 -10.35
C GLN A 193 -18.07 16.41 -9.80
N ILE A 194 -17.52 17.27 -10.66
CA ILE A 194 -17.19 18.67 -10.31
C ILE A 194 -18.46 19.43 -9.91
N GLN A 195 -19.55 19.31 -10.67
CA GLN A 195 -20.82 19.96 -10.33
C GLN A 195 -21.42 19.42 -9.03
N ALA A 196 -21.42 18.10 -8.82
CA ALA A 196 -21.88 17.48 -7.59
C ALA A 196 -21.11 18.02 -6.37
N LYS A 197 -19.78 18.16 -6.48
CA LYS A 197 -18.96 18.74 -5.41
C LYS A 197 -19.24 20.22 -5.15
N LYS A 198 -19.56 21.01 -6.17
CA LYS A 198 -20.02 22.40 -5.98
C LYS A 198 -21.37 22.45 -5.27
N VAL A 199 -22.29 21.54 -5.58
CA VAL A 199 -23.58 21.42 -4.89
C VAL A 199 -23.36 21.05 -3.42
N GLU A 200 -22.55 20.02 -3.14
CA GLU A 200 -22.18 19.63 -1.77
C GLU A 200 -21.58 20.80 -0.97
N PHE A 201 -20.73 21.61 -1.62
CA PHE A 201 -20.19 22.82 -1.00
C PHE A 201 -21.29 23.83 -0.65
N LYS A 202 -22.22 24.11 -1.59
CA LYS A 202 -23.35 25.02 -1.34
C LYS A 202 -24.25 24.54 -0.21
N GLU A 203 -24.52 23.24 -0.14
CA GLU A 203 -25.29 22.63 0.95
C GLU A 203 -24.60 22.85 2.30
N LYS A 204 -23.30 22.57 2.40
CA LYS A 204 -22.52 22.85 3.63
C LYS A 204 -22.55 24.33 4.02
N VAL A 205 -22.49 25.23 3.04
CA VAL A 205 -22.58 26.67 3.29
C VAL A 205 -23.96 27.06 3.83
N ALA A 206 -25.04 26.53 3.22
CA ALA A 206 -26.40 26.78 3.65
C ALA A 206 -26.68 26.22 5.05
N ASP A 207 -26.22 25.00 5.33
CA ASP A 207 -26.33 24.35 6.65
C ASP A 207 -25.59 25.15 7.72
N GLY A 208 -24.36 25.61 7.42
CA GLY A 208 -23.60 26.46 8.33
C GLY A 208 -24.29 27.80 8.60
N ALA A 209 -24.86 28.42 7.57
CA ALA A 209 -25.59 29.69 7.70
C ALA A 209 -26.88 29.52 8.51
N LEU A 210 -27.63 28.45 8.26
CA LEU A 210 -28.85 28.11 9.00
C LEU A 210 -28.54 27.81 10.47
N SER A 211 -27.47 27.05 10.74
CA SER A 211 -27.01 26.76 12.10
C SER A 211 -26.63 28.04 12.84
N GLN A 212 -25.87 28.94 12.20
CA GLN A 212 -25.51 30.23 12.76
C GLN A 212 -26.71 31.14 13.00
N TRP A 213 -27.66 31.17 12.05
CA TRP A 213 -28.91 31.91 12.21
C TRP A 213 -29.75 31.37 13.38
N SER A 214 -29.93 30.05 13.46
CA SER A 214 -30.66 29.38 14.54
C SER A 214 -30.03 29.66 15.90
N ALA A 215 -28.70 29.57 16.03
CA ALA A 215 -28.00 29.89 17.27
C ALA A 215 -28.20 31.35 17.71
N ASN A 216 -28.19 32.30 16.76
CA ASN A 216 -28.38 33.72 17.05
C ASN A 216 -29.86 34.11 17.24
N ASN A 217 -30.79 33.30 16.75
CA ASN A 217 -32.24 33.53 16.80
C ASN A 217 -32.95 32.37 17.51
N ALA A 218 -32.33 31.80 18.54
CA ALA A 218 -32.78 30.55 19.18
C ALA A 218 -34.25 30.59 19.60
N ILE A 219 -34.72 31.72 20.15
CA ILE A 219 -36.13 31.92 20.53
C ILE A 219 -37.05 31.90 19.30
N GLY A 220 -36.68 32.56 18.21
CA GLY A 220 -37.45 32.55 16.96
C GLY A 220 -37.43 31.20 16.24
N PHE A 221 -36.30 30.48 16.28
CA PHE A 221 -36.16 29.13 15.74
C PHE A 221 -37.00 28.10 16.50
N ILE A 222 -37.02 28.16 17.84
CA ILE A 222 -37.85 27.32 18.71
C ILE A 222 -39.34 27.62 18.48
N GLN A 223 -39.71 28.89 18.34
CA GLN A 223 -41.10 29.29 18.06
C GLN A 223 -41.58 28.91 16.64
N SER A 224 -40.70 28.95 15.63
CA SER A 224 -41.05 28.61 14.25
C SER A 224 -41.03 27.12 13.95
N ASN A 225 -40.18 26.34 14.62
CA ASN A 225 -40.04 24.89 14.43
C ASN A 225 -40.72 24.06 15.53
N GLY A 226 -41.36 24.72 16.49
CA GLY A 226 -42.00 24.11 17.65
C GLY A 226 -41.01 23.77 18.76
N GLU A 227 -41.39 24.02 20.00
CA GLU A 227 -40.70 23.42 21.15
C GLU A 227 -40.86 21.90 21.10
N LEU A 228 -39.79 21.14 21.38
CA LEU A 228 -39.86 19.67 21.55
C LEU A 228 -40.88 19.25 22.64
N SER A 229 -41.27 20.15 23.54
CA SER A 229 -42.35 19.97 24.54
C SER A 229 -43.77 20.03 23.97
N ASP A 230 -44.00 20.58 22.77
CA ASP A 230 -45.35 20.85 22.24
C ASP A 230 -45.99 19.65 21.53
N THR A 231 -45.33 18.48 21.55
CA THR A 231 -45.92 17.20 21.13
C THR A 231 -46.56 16.40 22.27
N GLY A 232 -46.69 16.99 23.46
CA GLY A 232 -47.24 16.32 24.65
C GLY A 232 -48.35 17.10 25.34
N ARG A 233 -49.61 16.75 25.01
CA ARG A 233 -50.86 16.99 25.78
C ARG A 233 -51.64 18.28 25.46
N ARG A 234 -52.43 18.22 24.38
CA ARG A 234 -53.81 18.71 24.44
C ARG A 234 -54.63 17.73 25.29
N PHE A 235 -54.83 18.03 26.57
CA PHE A 235 -55.97 17.50 27.31
C PHE A 235 -57.02 18.60 27.44
N THR A 236 -57.99 18.55 26.54
CA THR A 236 -59.28 19.23 26.65
C THR A 236 -59.94 18.80 27.97
N PRO A 237 -60.34 19.71 28.87
CA PRO A 237 -61.23 19.35 29.96
C PRO A 237 -62.64 19.21 29.40
N CYS A 238 -63.00 18.00 28.97
CA CYS A 238 -64.39 17.64 28.76
C CYS A 238 -65.13 17.67 30.09
N CYS A 239 -66.24 18.41 30.10
CA CYS A 239 -67.29 18.46 31.11
C CYS A 239 -67.44 17.21 32.00
N ARG A 240 -67.50 17.42 33.33
CA ARG A 240 -68.28 16.57 34.23
C ARG A 240 -69.00 17.43 35.28
N ARG A 241 -70.33 17.45 35.19
CA ARG A 241 -71.29 18.09 36.13
C ARG A 241 -71.37 17.37 37.48
N ARG A 242 -71.62 18.16 38.53
CA ARG A 242 -72.38 17.96 39.80
C ARG A 242 -71.61 18.65 40.93
N TRP A 243 -72.17 19.60 41.69
CA TRP A 243 -73.51 19.68 42.28
C TRP A 243 -74.28 20.95 41.92
#